data_AF-A0A9D7MKY0-F1
#
_entry.id   AF-A0A9D7MKY0-F1
#
_cell.length_a   1.000
_cell.length_b   1.000
_cell.length_c   1.000
_cell.angle_alpha   90.00
_cell.angle_beta   90.00
_cell.angle_gamma   90.00
#
_symmetry.space_group_name_H-M   'P 1'
#
loop_
_entity.id
_entity.type
_entity.pdbx_description
1 polymer ?
#
loop_
_entity_poly.entity_id
_entity_poly.type
_entity_poly.pdbx_seq_one_letter_code
_entity_poly.pdbx_strand_id
1 'polypeptide(L)'
;MFTPWGVVLNGSYDVLQLDGKDRRITKFPYGTGFLNVLENTFVHPGATISQIGWGKWLTTEVFPLNFTKEGGQWLPNYQLHLIGGGMTYRMLAEWYQYQGVAAPEVWSASTIMFYHFLNEAVENEAYVGYNTDPIADIALFDWLGILLFTSDDVARFFAKDLNMTDWSQLPMITFPHGQLGNNGLYYSLKWNIPGSDQWSAWYYMGMANMAGASYKFNSEHSITVGAGARGKYLYEVDPRVRLLTLELVPTGGIFWDRNNSLLASITASGQEDQTVILNVYPGVLNITDDISPAIWAAWGSNGTYGIGVAIRAGIGVGYRNQ
;
A
#
# COMPACT_ATOMS: atom_id res chain seq x y z
N MET A 1 -1.73 10.57 8.68
CA MET A 1 -3.12 11.01 8.93
C MET A 1 -3.99 9.82 8.62
N PHE A 2 -4.49 9.13 9.64
CA PHE A 2 -5.12 7.82 9.46
C PHE A 2 -6.64 7.95 9.55
N THR A 3 -7.35 7.51 8.50
CA THR A 3 -8.82 7.46 8.44
C THR A 3 -9.25 6.28 7.59
N PRO A 4 -10.44 5.67 7.82
CA PRO A 4 -10.94 4.58 6.99
C PRO A 4 -11.00 4.91 5.49
N TRP A 5 -11.44 6.12 5.13
CA TRP A 5 -11.50 6.53 3.72
C TRP A 5 -10.13 6.70 3.09
N GLY A 6 -9.15 7.20 3.84
CA GLY A 6 -7.76 7.28 3.39
C GLY A 6 -7.17 5.89 3.14
N VAL A 7 -7.46 4.92 4.01
CA VAL A 7 -7.07 3.51 3.83
C VAL A 7 -7.69 2.95 2.56
N VAL A 8 -9.01 3.12 2.37
CA VAL A 8 -9.71 2.64 1.17
C VAL A 8 -9.10 3.24 -0.10
N LEU A 9 -8.89 4.55 -0.16
CA LEU A 9 -8.34 5.18 -1.38
C LEU A 9 -6.90 4.79 -1.66
N ASN A 10 -6.07 4.64 -0.64
CA ASN A 10 -4.69 4.21 -0.81
C ASN A 10 -4.61 2.74 -1.22
N GLY A 11 -5.37 1.87 -0.55
CA GLY A 11 -5.32 0.42 -0.75
C GLY A 11 -6.10 -0.08 -1.97
N SER A 12 -7.31 0.43 -2.23
CA SER A 12 -8.15 -0.05 -3.35
C SER A 12 -7.64 0.27 -4.74
N TYR A 13 -6.67 1.18 -4.82
CA TYR A 13 -6.17 1.71 -6.07
C TYR A 13 -4.64 1.58 -6.14
N ASP A 14 -4.05 0.70 -5.33
CA ASP A 14 -2.60 0.63 -5.14
C ASP A 14 -1.88 0.33 -6.47
N VAL A 15 -2.50 -0.48 -7.34
CA VAL A 15 -2.02 -0.77 -8.70
C VAL A 15 -1.92 0.47 -9.61
N LEU A 16 -2.65 1.56 -9.32
CA LEU A 16 -2.61 2.81 -10.09
C LEU A 16 -1.29 3.58 -9.91
N GLN A 17 -0.44 3.16 -8.97
CA GLN A 17 0.91 3.67 -8.80
C GLN A 17 1.87 3.28 -9.93
N LEU A 18 1.51 2.27 -10.74
CA LEU A 18 2.33 1.77 -11.84
C LEU A 18 2.29 2.71 -13.05
N ASP A 19 3.34 2.68 -13.86
CA ASP A 19 3.40 3.39 -15.13
C ASP A 19 2.39 2.76 -16.12
N GLY A 20 1.76 3.60 -16.93
CA GLY A 20 0.83 3.16 -17.98
C GLY A 20 -0.58 2.78 -17.50
N LYS A 21 -0.85 2.73 -16.19
CA LYS A 21 -2.21 2.51 -15.65
C LYS A 21 -3.07 3.78 -15.79
N ASP A 22 -4.32 3.62 -16.21
CA ASP A 22 -5.28 4.73 -16.24
C ASP A 22 -5.67 5.12 -14.82
N ARG A 23 -5.37 6.36 -14.43
CA ARG A 23 -5.62 6.84 -13.06
C ARG A 23 -7.04 7.39 -12.84
N ARG A 24 -7.91 7.32 -13.84
CA ARG A 24 -9.30 7.80 -13.75
C ARG A 24 -10.17 6.69 -13.17
N ILE A 25 -10.40 6.74 -11.87
CA ILE A 25 -11.18 5.73 -11.14
C ILE A 25 -12.57 5.49 -11.76
N THR A 26 -13.19 6.50 -12.38
CA THR A 26 -14.51 6.36 -13.02
C THR A 26 -14.51 5.55 -14.32
N LYS A 27 -13.35 5.14 -14.84
CA LYS A 27 -13.24 4.42 -16.12
C LYS A 27 -13.03 2.91 -15.98
N PHE A 28 -12.82 2.42 -14.77
CA PHE A 28 -12.59 1.00 -14.57
C PHE A 28 -13.86 0.18 -14.81
N PRO A 29 -13.75 -0.99 -15.46
CA PRO A 29 -14.86 -1.91 -15.67
C PRO A 29 -15.14 -2.70 -14.38
N TYR A 30 -15.52 -1.99 -13.31
CA TYR A 30 -15.72 -2.57 -11.98
C TYR A 30 -16.59 -3.82 -12.02
N GLY A 31 -17.74 -3.79 -12.69
CA GLY A 31 -18.62 -4.96 -12.75
C GLY A 31 -17.92 -6.24 -13.22
N THR A 32 -17.08 -6.15 -14.26
CA THR A 32 -16.31 -7.28 -14.78
C THR A 32 -15.24 -7.73 -13.77
N GLY A 33 -14.42 -6.79 -13.27
CA GLY A 33 -13.38 -7.11 -12.29
C GLY A 33 -13.94 -7.73 -11.02
N PHE A 34 -15.02 -7.17 -10.47
CA PHE A 34 -15.70 -7.68 -9.28
C PHE A 34 -16.24 -9.10 -9.48
N LEU A 35 -16.91 -9.36 -10.61
CA LEU A 35 -17.44 -10.69 -10.91
C LEU A 35 -16.30 -11.70 -11.08
N ASN A 36 -15.22 -11.34 -11.77
CA ASN A 36 -14.08 -12.23 -11.97
C ASN A 36 -13.41 -12.60 -10.65
N VAL A 37 -13.20 -11.62 -9.74
CA VAL A 37 -12.65 -11.86 -8.41
C VAL A 37 -13.59 -12.76 -7.59
N LEU A 38 -14.90 -12.45 -7.57
CA LEU A 38 -15.89 -13.25 -6.84
C LEU A 38 -15.91 -14.71 -7.29
N GLU A 39 -15.96 -14.93 -8.61
CA GLU A 39 -16.01 -16.26 -9.21
C GLU A 39 -14.77 -17.08 -8.86
N ASN A 40 -13.59 -16.49 -8.98
CA ASN A 40 -12.33 -17.18 -8.69
C ASN A 40 -12.11 -17.42 -7.20
N THR A 41 -12.39 -16.45 -6.34
CA THR A 41 -12.09 -16.54 -4.90
C THR A 41 -13.10 -17.40 -4.15
N PHE A 42 -14.40 -17.23 -4.42
CA PHE A 42 -15.45 -17.77 -3.56
C PHE A 42 -16.34 -18.83 -4.21
N VAL A 43 -16.52 -18.78 -5.54
CA VAL A 43 -17.41 -19.71 -6.24
C VAL A 43 -16.66 -20.94 -6.75
N HIS A 44 -15.47 -20.74 -7.34
CA HIS A 44 -14.71 -21.78 -8.03
C HIS A 44 -13.21 -21.88 -7.67
N PRO A 45 -12.76 -21.62 -6.41
CA PRO A 45 -11.33 -21.52 -6.09
C PRO A 45 -10.52 -22.78 -6.42
N GLY A 46 -11.07 -23.96 -6.15
CA GLY A 46 -10.41 -25.23 -6.47
C GLY A 46 -10.24 -25.47 -7.97
N ALA A 47 -11.21 -25.05 -8.80
CA ALA A 47 -11.14 -25.19 -10.24
C ALA A 47 -10.11 -24.22 -10.84
N THR A 48 -10.05 -22.99 -10.30
CA THR A 48 -9.06 -21.98 -10.65
C THR A 48 -7.65 -22.43 -10.31
N ILE A 49 -7.39 -22.89 -9.08
CA ILE A 49 -6.06 -23.39 -8.68
C ILE A 49 -5.63 -24.59 -9.52
N SER A 50 -6.58 -25.46 -9.88
CA SER A 50 -6.28 -26.67 -10.67
C SER A 50 -5.78 -26.38 -12.09
N GLN A 51 -5.95 -25.15 -12.61
CA GLN A 51 -5.41 -24.76 -13.92
C GLN A 51 -3.88 -24.65 -13.93
N ILE A 52 -3.27 -24.26 -12.80
CA ILE A 52 -1.80 -24.25 -12.63
C ILE A 52 -1.30 -25.41 -11.77
N GLY A 53 -2.20 -26.05 -11.03
CA GLY A 53 -1.90 -27.12 -10.08
C GLY A 53 -1.56 -26.60 -8.69
N TRP A 54 -2.08 -27.29 -7.68
CA TRP A 54 -1.92 -26.95 -6.26
C TRP A 54 -0.45 -26.79 -5.83
N GLY A 55 0.46 -27.62 -6.33
CA GLY A 55 1.88 -27.53 -5.97
C GLY A 55 2.55 -26.24 -6.47
N LYS A 56 2.17 -25.77 -7.67
CA LYS A 56 2.67 -24.49 -8.20
C LYS A 56 2.08 -23.34 -7.38
N TRP A 57 0.76 -23.32 -7.20
CA TRP A 57 0.07 -22.31 -6.39
C TRP A 57 0.65 -22.18 -4.97
N LEU A 58 0.90 -23.31 -4.29
CA LEU A 58 1.49 -23.30 -2.95
C LEU A 58 2.92 -22.73 -2.92
N THR A 59 3.72 -22.93 -3.97
CA THR A 59 5.12 -22.48 -3.99
C THR A 59 5.30 -21.08 -4.56
N THR A 60 4.33 -20.55 -5.33
CA THR A 60 4.34 -19.18 -5.84
C THR A 60 3.56 -18.22 -4.97
N GLU A 61 2.40 -18.61 -4.45
CA GLU A 61 1.48 -17.71 -3.74
C GLU A 61 1.53 -17.84 -2.22
N VAL A 62 1.71 -19.05 -1.70
CA VAL A 62 1.44 -19.33 -0.26
C VAL A 62 2.71 -19.45 0.56
N PHE A 63 3.67 -20.24 0.13
CA PHE A 63 4.90 -20.48 0.88
C PHE A 63 6.08 -19.77 0.22
N PRO A 64 6.99 -19.17 1.01
CA PRO A 64 8.19 -18.49 0.51
C PRO A 64 9.25 -19.50 0.05
N LEU A 65 8.92 -20.25 -1.00
CA LEU A 65 9.72 -21.36 -1.52
C LEU A 65 10.26 -21.06 -2.92
N ASN A 66 9.70 -20.07 -3.62
CA ASN A 66 10.15 -19.63 -4.93
C ASN A 66 10.55 -18.15 -4.92
N PHE A 67 11.82 -17.86 -5.17
CA PHE A 67 12.38 -16.50 -5.14
C PHE A 67 12.71 -15.97 -6.55
N THR A 68 12.21 -16.64 -7.60
CA THR A 68 12.31 -16.17 -8.98
C THR A 68 11.31 -15.04 -9.22
N LYS A 69 11.54 -14.27 -10.29
CA LYS A 69 10.64 -13.15 -10.66
C LYS A 69 9.22 -13.64 -10.96
N GLU A 70 9.10 -14.87 -11.47
CA GLU A 70 7.85 -15.52 -11.86
C GLU A 70 7.16 -16.26 -10.71
N GLY A 71 7.81 -16.37 -9.53
CA GLY A 71 7.29 -17.12 -8.38
C GLY A 71 7.34 -16.39 -7.05
N GLY A 72 7.66 -15.09 -7.05
CA GLY A 72 7.74 -14.26 -5.85
C GLY A 72 6.42 -13.65 -5.39
N GLN A 73 5.27 -14.13 -5.89
CA GLN A 73 3.94 -13.59 -5.58
C GLN A 73 3.55 -13.76 -4.10
N TRP A 74 4.15 -14.71 -3.39
CA TRP A 74 3.99 -14.81 -1.94
C TRP A 74 4.47 -13.54 -1.20
N LEU A 75 5.38 -12.75 -1.79
CA LEU A 75 5.94 -11.57 -1.12
C LEU A 75 4.88 -10.52 -0.77
N PRO A 76 4.08 -9.99 -1.73
CA PRO A 76 2.97 -9.09 -1.40
C PRO A 76 1.95 -9.75 -0.46
N ASN A 77 1.74 -11.07 -0.54
CA ASN A 77 0.77 -11.76 0.32
C ASN A 77 1.18 -11.73 1.80
N TYR A 78 2.48 -11.90 2.09
CA TYR A 78 2.99 -11.73 3.46
C TYR A 78 3.10 -10.26 3.88
N GLN A 79 3.51 -9.36 2.97
CA GLN A 79 3.79 -7.97 3.33
C GLN A 79 2.51 -7.13 3.44
N LEU A 80 1.63 -7.22 2.46
CA LEU A 80 0.47 -6.35 2.29
C LEU A 80 -0.81 -6.98 2.81
N HIS A 81 -1.05 -8.28 2.57
CA HIS A 81 -2.26 -8.95 3.05
C HIS A 81 -2.13 -9.41 4.51
N LEU A 82 -1.06 -10.15 4.85
CA LEU A 82 -0.87 -10.68 6.20
C LEU A 82 -0.46 -9.59 7.21
N ILE A 83 0.74 -9.00 7.02
CA ILE A 83 1.33 -8.09 8.00
C ILE A 83 0.73 -6.69 7.88
N GLY A 84 0.73 -6.12 6.67
CA GLY A 84 0.15 -4.81 6.39
C GLY A 84 -1.36 -4.77 6.67
N GLY A 85 -2.12 -5.70 6.09
CA GLY A 85 -3.57 -5.81 6.24
C GLY A 85 -3.98 -6.08 7.69
N GLY A 86 -3.26 -6.98 8.38
CA GLY A 86 -3.46 -7.22 9.81
C GLY A 86 -3.16 -5.99 10.68
N MET A 87 -2.07 -5.26 10.40
CA MET A 87 -1.74 -4.02 11.11
C MET A 87 -2.79 -2.94 10.87
N THR A 88 -3.23 -2.75 9.63
CA THR A 88 -4.30 -1.81 9.29
C THR A 88 -5.62 -2.23 9.94
N TYR A 89 -5.92 -3.53 10.02
CA TYR A 89 -7.08 -4.04 10.75
C TYR A 89 -7.03 -3.60 12.22
N ARG A 90 -5.89 -3.78 12.88
CA ARG A 90 -5.73 -3.36 14.27
C ARG A 90 -5.89 -1.86 14.43
N MET A 91 -5.25 -1.06 13.58
CA MET A 91 -5.34 0.40 13.62
C MET A 91 -6.77 0.90 13.38
N LEU A 92 -7.50 0.30 12.44
CA LEU A 92 -8.89 0.64 12.16
C LEU A 92 -9.81 0.26 13.33
N ALA A 93 -9.60 -0.89 13.96
CA ALA A 93 -10.37 -1.29 15.13
C ALA A 93 -10.16 -0.29 16.28
N GLU A 94 -8.92 0.09 16.57
CA GLU A 94 -8.61 1.12 17.57
C GLU A 94 -9.19 2.50 17.20
N TRP A 95 -9.16 2.87 15.91
CA TRP A 95 -9.75 4.11 15.42
C TRP A 95 -11.27 4.11 15.59
N TYR A 96 -11.97 3.05 15.16
CA TYR A 96 -13.42 2.92 15.29
C TYR A 96 -13.84 2.91 16.76
N GLN A 97 -13.09 2.21 17.61
CA GLN A 97 -13.32 2.21 19.06
C GLN A 97 -13.18 3.61 19.64
N TYR A 98 -12.12 4.34 19.27
CA TYR A 98 -11.89 5.72 19.69
C TYR A 98 -13.02 6.67 19.25
N GLN A 99 -13.60 6.45 18.06
CA GLN A 99 -14.75 7.19 17.55
C GLN A 99 -16.10 6.73 18.13
N GLY A 100 -16.12 5.73 19.01
CA GLY A 100 -17.35 5.20 19.63
C GLY A 100 -18.23 4.40 18.67
N VAL A 101 -17.68 3.87 17.57
CA VAL A 101 -18.41 3.01 16.64
C VAL A 101 -18.62 1.63 17.27
N ALA A 102 -19.87 1.14 17.23
CA ALA A 102 -20.21 -0.19 17.74
C ALA A 102 -19.57 -1.30 16.88
N ALA A 103 -19.10 -2.37 17.53
CA ALA A 103 -18.40 -3.49 16.89
C ALA A 103 -17.21 -3.03 16.01
N PRO A 104 -16.20 -2.35 16.59
CA PRO A 104 -15.08 -1.78 15.84
C PRO A 104 -14.30 -2.82 15.03
N GLU A 105 -14.21 -4.06 15.52
CA GLU A 105 -13.55 -5.17 14.84
C GLU A 105 -14.29 -5.57 13.56
N VAL A 106 -15.63 -5.56 13.56
CA VAL A 106 -16.45 -5.89 12.39
C VAL A 106 -16.29 -4.81 11.32
N TRP A 107 -16.35 -3.53 11.71
CA TRP A 107 -16.13 -2.42 10.78
C TRP A 107 -14.71 -2.39 10.24
N SER A 108 -13.73 -2.72 11.08
CA SER A 108 -12.35 -2.86 10.65
C SER A 108 -12.19 -3.96 9.61
N ALA A 109 -12.61 -5.19 9.92
CA ALA A 109 -12.57 -6.31 8.98
C ALA A 109 -13.31 -5.98 7.67
N SER A 110 -14.50 -5.37 7.77
CA SER A 110 -15.27 -4.96 6.58
C SER A 110 -14.53 -3.94 5.72
N THR A 111 -13.81 -2.99 6.34
CA THR A 111 -13.03 -1.98 5.62
C THR A 111 -11.83 -2.63 4.90
N ILE A 112 -11.11 -3.54 5.57
CA ILE A 112 -9.98 -4.28 4.97
C ILE A 112 -10.46 -5.10 3.77
N MET A 113 -11.46 -5.96 4.00
CA MET A 113 -11.99 -6.84 2.96
C MET A 113 -12.54 -6.05 1.79
N PHE A 114 -13.20 -4.92 2.04
CA PHE A 114 -13.68 -4.04 0.99
C PHE A 114 -12.53 -3.49 0.13
N TYR A 115 -11.48 -2.96 0.76
CA TYR A 115 -10.45 -2.30 -0.03
C TYR A 115 -9.58 -3.29 -0.80
N HIS A 116 -9.22 -4.45 -0.22
CA HIS A 116 -8.46 -5.48 -0.94
C HIS A 116 -9.28 -6.09 -2.07
N PHE A 117 -10.56 -6.39 -1.84
CA PHE A 117 -11.43 -6.87 -2.92
C PHE A 117 -11.55 -5.84 -4.05
N LEU A 118 -11.67 -4.55 -3.72
CA LEU A 118 -11.71 -3.49 -4.73
C LEU A 118 -10.36 -3.33 -5.45
N ASN A 119 -9.22 -3.48 -4.75
CA ASN A 119 -7.90 -3.52 -5.39
C ASN A 119 -7.83 -4.63 -6.44
N GLU A 120 -8.22 -5.85 -6.06
CA GLU A 120 -8.25 -6.98 -6.97
C GLU A 120 -9.17 -6.74 -8.17
N ALA A 121 -10.34 -6.13 -7.95
CA ALA A 121 -11.24 -5.78 -9.05
C ALA A 121 -10.64 -4.72 -9.99
N VAL A 122 -9.92 -3.73 -9.46
CA VAL A 122 -9.23 -2.70 -10.25
C VAL A 122 -8.07 -3.29 -11.04
N GLU A 123 -7.27 -4.15 -10.41
CA GLU A 123 -6.18 -4.89 -11.07
C GLU A 123 -6.71 -5.84 -12.14
N ASN A 124 -7.88 -6.44 -11.91
CA ASN A 124 -8.49 -7.35 -12.87
C ASN A 124 -9.02 -6.64 -14.13
N GLU A 125 -9.22 -5.32 -14.15
CA GLU A 125 -9.70 -4.59 -15.33
C GLU A 125 -10.86 -5.34 -16.05
N ALA A 126 -10.81 -5.46 -17.39
CA ALA A 126 -11.87 -6.07 -18.20
C ALA A 126 -11.71 -7.58 -18.42
N TYR A 127 -10.75 -8.24 -17.78
CA TYR A 127 -10.46 -9.64 -18.06
C TYR A 127 -11.42 -10.58 -17.34
N VAL A 128 -11.77 -11.66 -18.05
CA VAL A 128 -12.67 -12.72 -17.61
C VAL A 128 -11.94 -14.03 -17.84
N GLY A 129 -11.77 -14.80 -16.76
CA GLY A 129 -11.02 -16.05 -16.80
C GLY A 129 -10.49 -16.43 -15.43
N TYR A 130 -9.64 -17.45 -15.41
CA TYR A 130 -9.05 -17.90 -14.16
C TYR A 130 -8.06 -16.87 -13.63
N ASN A 131 -8.14 -16.58 -12.34
CA ASN A 131 -7.17 -15.76 -11.63
C ASN A 131 -6.93 -16.32 -10.22
N THR A 132 -5.72 -16.83 -9.97
CA THR A 132 -5.38 -17.46 -8.69
C THR A 132 -4.95 -16.48 -7.61
N ASP A 133 -4.57 -15.27 -7.98
CA ASP A 133 -4.02 -14.23 -7.09
C ASP A 133 -5.02 -13.86 -5.97
N PRO A 134 -6.28 -13.50 -6.29
CA PRO A 134 -7.25 -13.10 -5.28
C PRO A 134 -7.64 -14.22 -4.32
N ILE A 135 -7.31 -15.47 -4.63
CA ILE A 135 -7.55 -16.61 -3.73
C ILE A 135 -6.53 -16.59 -2.58
N ALA A 136 -5.26 -16.36 -2.87
CA ALA A 136 -4.24 -16.26 -1.84
C ALA A 136 -4.48 -15.02 -0.98
N ASP A 137 -4.73 -13.88 -1.62
CA ASP A 137 -4.92 -12.60 -0.94
C ASP A 137 -6.14 -12.60 -0.02
N ILE A 138 -7.32 -12.77 -0.59
CA ILE A 138 -8.59 -12.49 0.08
C ILE A 138 -9.06 -13.70 0.89
N ALA A 139 -8.94 -14.92 0.34
CA ALA A 139 -9.46 -16.12 1.00
C ALA A 139 -8.50 -16.71 2.03
N LEU A 140 -7.21 -16.33 2.01
CA LEU A 140 -6.21 -16.85 2.95
C LEU A 140 -5.53 -15.73 3.74
N PHE A 141 -4.72 -14.89 3.12
CA PHE A 141 -3.80 -14.00 3.85
C PHE A 141 -4.49 -12.85 4.58
N ASP A 142 -5.58 -12.30 4.04
CA ASP A 142 -6.38 -11.29 4.74
C ASP A 142 -6.99 -11.83 6.04
N TRP A 143 -7.57 -13.03 5.98
CA TRP A 143 -8.13 -13.68 7.16
C TRP A 143 -7.06 -14.05 8.19
N LEU A 144 -5.91 -14.56 7.72
CA LEU A 144 -4.77 -14.83 8.59
C LEU A 144 -4.24 -13.54 9.22
N GLY A 145 -4.20 -12.42 8.48
CA GLY A 145 -3.77 -11.12 8.97
C GLY A 145 -4.69 -10.59 10.06
N ILE A 146 -6.00 -10.62 9.82
CA ILE A 146 -7.03 -10.26 10.81
C ILE A 146 -6.89 -11.11 12.08
N LEU A 147 -6.78 -12.43 11.92
CA LEU A 147 -6.64 -13.35 13.06
C LEU A 147 -5.34 -13.09 13.84
N LEU A 148 -4.23 -12.92 13.13
CA LEU A 148 -2.91 -12.69 13.69
C LEU A 148 -2.87 -11.40 14.53
N PHE A 149 -3.46 -10.31 14.02
CA PHE A 149 -3.47 -9.00 14.67
C PHE A 149 -4.65 -8.77 15.63
N THR A 150 -5.52 -9.76 15.80
CA THR A 150 -6.42 -9.81 16.96
C THR A 150 -5.64 -10.07 18.26
N SER A 151 -4.44 -10.63 18.18
CA SER A 151 -3.54 -10.80 19.33
C SER A 151 -2.87 -9.49 19.75
N ASP A 152 -3.07 -9.09 21.00
CA ASP A 152 -2.42 -7.91 21.59
C ASP A 152 -0.89 -8.04 21.64
N ASP A 153 -0.35 -9.25 21.82
CA ASP A 153 1.10 -9.47 21.87
C ASP A 153 1.74 -9.25 20.50
N VAL A 154 1.06 -9.71 19.44
CA VAL A 154 1.50 -9.48 18.05
C VAL A 154 1.43 -8.00 17.72
N ALA A 155 0.29 -7.36 18.00
CA ALA A 155 0.11 -5.93 17.77
C ALA A 155 1.17 -5.12 18.53
N ARG A 156 1.48 -5.48 19.78
CA ARG A 156 2.51 -4.83 20.59
C ARG A 156 3.90 -5.04 20.01
N PHE A 157 4.25 -6.25 19.56
CA PHE A 157 5.53 -6.51 18.94
C PHE A 157 5.75 -5.62 17.72
N PHE A 158 4.79 -5.56 16.80
CA PHE A 158 4.90 -4.69 15.63
C PHE A 158 4.92 -3.21 15.99
N ALA A 159 4.09 -2.78 16.96
CA ALA A 159 3.99 -1.36 17.33
C ALA A 159 5.17 -0.85 18.19
N LYS A 160 5.76 -1.69 19.04
CA LYS A 160 6.76 -1.29 20.05
C LYS A 160 8.17 -1.77 19.75
N ASP A 161 8.33 -3.00 19.26
CA ASP A 161 9.66 -3.56 18.97
C ASP A 161 10.10 -3.22 17.55
N LEU A 162 9.16 -3.29 16.60
CA LEU A 162 9.41 -2.92 15.19
C LEU A 162 8.95 -1.51 14.84
N ASN A 163 8.36 -0.75 15.78
CA ASN A 163 7.88 0.61 15.57
C ASN A 163 7.11 0.79 14.24
N MET A 164 6.29 -0.21 13.89
CA MET A 164 5.58 -0.27 12.62
C MET A 164 4.53 0.83 12.56
N THR A 165 4.52 1.60 11.48
CA THR A 165 3.64 2.77 11.30
C THR A 165 3.12 2.87 9.87
N ASP A 166 1.91 3.40 9.75
CA ASP A 166 1.29 3.76 8.47
C ASP A 166 1.94 5.02 7.91
N TRP A 167 2.63 4.87 6.80
CA TRP A 167 3.26 5.93 6.00
C TRP A 167 2.60 6.04 4.63
N SER A 168 1.31 5.65 4.54
CA SER A 168 0.52 5.76 3.33
C SER A 168 0.51 7.18 2.76
N GLN A 169 0.44 7.27 1.44
CA GLN A 169 0.50 8.54 0.73
C GLN A 169 -0.77 9.38 0.93
N LEU A 170 -0.78 10.57 0.31
CA LEU A 170 -1.87 11.54 0.36
C LEU A 170 -2.64 11.49 -0.96
N PRO A 171 -3.77 10.76 -1.06
CA PRO A 171 -4.54 10.69 -2.30
C PRO A 171 -4.97 12.08 -2.78
N MET A 172 -4.77 12.34 -4.07
CA MET A 172 -5.08 13.61 -4.72
C MET A 172 -6.02 13.35 -5.91
N ILE A 173 -7.15 14.07 -5.98
CA ILE A 173 -7.88 14.20 -7.25
C ILE A 173 -7.26 15.34 -8.04
N THR A 174 -6.74 15.00 -9.22
CA THR A 174 -6.00 15.93 -10.07
C THR A 174 -6.79 16.33 -11.32
N PHE A 175 -6.74 17.62 -11.63
CA PHE A 175 -7.39 18.25 -12.78
C PHE A 175 -6.36 18.53 -13.89
N PRO A 176 -6.80 18.60 -15.18
CA PRO A 176 -8.21 18.64 -15.64
C PRO A 176 -8.87 17.28 -15.86
N HIS A 177 -8.15 16.17 -15.71
CA HIS A 177 -8.62 14.86 -16.17
C HIS A 177 -9.32 13.99 -15.12
N GLY A 178 -9.43 14.46 -13.87
CA GLY A 178 -10.08 13.71 -12.78
C GLY A 178 -9.33 12.43 -12.41
N GLN A 179 -8.00 12.49 -12.35
CA GLN A 179 -7.16 11.34 -12.02
C GLN A 179 -6.91 11.26 -10.51
N LEU A 180 -6.88 10.06 -9.96
CA LEU A 180 -6.32 9.77 -8.65
C LEU A 180 -4.79 9.73 -8.75
N GLY A 181 -4.12 10.61 -8.02
CA GLY A 181 -2.66 10.66 -7.93
C GLY A 181 -2.20 10.52 -6.48
N ASN A 182 -0.96 10.09 -6.29
CA ASN A 182 -0.32 10.00 -4.97
C ASN A 182 -1.11 9.18 -3.95
N ASN A 183 -1.85 8.18 -4.43
CA ASN A 183 -2.38 7.14 -3.59
C ASN A 183 -1.32 6.03 -3.46
N GLY A 184 -1.28 5.38 -2.31
CA GLY A 184 -0.45 4.21 -2.09
C GLY A 184 -0.41 3.82 -0.63
N LEU A 185 -0.57 2.53 -0.35
CA LEU A 185 -0.53 1.98 0.98
C LEU A 185 0.92 1.62 1.35
N TYR A 186 1.42 2.17 2.45
CA TYR A 186 2.81 1.99 2.83
C TYR A 186 3.02 1.86 4.32
N TYR A 187 3.94 0.99 4.69
CA TYR A 187 4.28 0.73 6.08
C TYR A 187 5.77 0.89 6.31
N SER A 188 6.12 1.58 7.39
CA SER A 188 7.48 1.76 7.85
C SER A 188 7.70 0.97 9.12
N LEU A 189 8.72 0.11 9.13
CA LEU A 189 9.21 -0.62 10.29
C LEU A 189 10.57 -0.07 10.68
N LYS A 190 10.76 0.22 11.97
CA LYS A 190 12.03 0.61 12.55
C LYS A 190 12.41 -0.30 13.72
N TRP A 191 13.49 -1.04 13.55
CA TRP A 191 14.06 -1.84 14.62
C TRP A 191 15.25 -1.09 15.23
N ASN A 192 15.13 -0.72 16.51
CA ASN A 192 16.19 0.02 17.21
C ASN A 192 17.44 -0.86 17.36
N ILE A 193 18.60 -0.31 16.97
CA ILE A 193 19.86 -1.04 17.05
C ILE A 193 20.25 -1.22 18.53
N PRO A 194 20.47 -2.46 19.02
CA PRO A 194 20.88 -2.67 20.40
C PRO A 194 22.13 -1.87 20.78
N GLY A 195 22.04 -1.08 21.86
CA GLY A 195 23.13 -0.21 22.31
C GLY A 195 23.20 1.16 21.66
N SER A 196 22.21 1.53 20.82
CA SER A 196 22.07 2.89 20.29
C SER A 196 20.68 3.47 20.56
N ASP A 197 20.64 4.67 21.13
CA ASP A 197 19.40 5.43 21.29
C ASP A 197 19.06 6.29 20.06
N GLN A 198 19.96 6.31 19.07
CA GLN A 198 19.87 7.19 17.90
C GLN A 198 19.60 6.44 16.60
N TRP A 199 20.03 5.18 16.48
CA TRP A 199 19.98 4.45 15.22
C TRP A 199 18.94 3.32 15.24
N SER A 200 18.20 3.23 14.14
CA SER A 200 17.31 2.10 13.87
C SER A 200 17.58 1.56 12.46
N ALA A 201 17.57 0.23 12.30
CA ALA A 201 17.39 -0.38 10.99
C ALA A 201 15.97 -0.08 10.51
N TRP A 202 15.81 0.22 9.23
CA TRP A 202 14.52 0.61 8.66
C TRP A 202 14.15 -0.26 7.47
N TYR A 203 12.88 -0.65 7.41
CA TYR A 203 12.28 -1.32 6.28
C TYR A 203 10.97 -0.67 5.91
N TYR A 204 10.72 -0.55 4.61
CA TYR A 204 9.54 0.06 4.03
C TYR A 204 8.92 -0.90 3.05
N MET A 205 7.62 -1.15 3.19
CA MET A 205 6.88 -2.10 2.36
C MET A 205 5.60 -1.48 1.80
N GLY A 206 5.22 -1.94 0.61
CA GLY A 206 4.18 -1.39 -0.26
C GLY A 206 4.53 -1.68 -1.73
N MET A 207 4.02 -0.89 -2.67
CA MET A 207 4.46 -0.90 -4.08
C MET A 207 5.94 -0.51 -4.29
N ALA A 208 6.60 -0.09 -3.22
CA ALA A 208 8.03 0.11 -3.13
C ALA A 208 8.53 -0.57 -1.86
N ASN A 209 9.59 -1.35 -2.01
CA ASN A 209 10.30 -2.01 -0.93
C ASN A 209 11.68 -1.37 -0.78
N MET A 210 11.94 -0.76 0.38
CA MET A 210 13.23 -0.12 0.67
C MET A 210 13.77 -0.57 2.02
N ALA A 211 15.08 -0.67 2.10
CA ALA A 211 15.80 -0.87 3.36
C ALA A 211 16.77 0.29 3.59
N GLY A 212 17.05 0.58 4.85
CA GLY A 212 17.89 1.71 5.19
C GLY A 212 18.10 1.89 6.68
N ALA A 213 18.38 3.13 7.07
CA ALA A 213 18.63 3.50 8.45
C ALA A 213 17.88 4.78 8.81
N SER A 214 17.38 4.82 10.04
CA SER A 214 16.78 5.98 10.67
C SER A 214 17.73 6.52 11.73
N TYR A 215 17.99 7.83 11.69
CA TYR A 215 18.76 8.56 12.69
C TYR A 215 17.86 9.53 13.45
N LYS A 216 17.71 9.30 14.75
CA LYS A 216 17.01 10.17 15.69
C LYS A 216 17.94 11.28 16.15
N PHE A 217 17.69 12.51 15.69
CA PHE A 217 18.56 13.67 15.94
C PHE A 217 18.09 14.53 17.12
N ASN A 218 16.87 14.32 17.64
CA ASN A 218 16.41 14.86 18.91
C ASN A 218 15.36 13.93 19.55
N SER A 219 14.74 14.34 20.67
CA SER A 219 13.80 13.50 21.42
C SER A 219 12.58 13.02 20.61
N GLU A 220 12.19 13.74 19.57
CA GLU A 220 10.99 13.46 18.79
C GLU A 220 11.26 13.16 17.32
N HIS A 221 12.29 13.73 16.72
CA HIS A 221 12.46 13.73 15.28
C HIS A 221 13.57 12.81 14.78
N SER A 222 13.30 12.20 13.63
CA SER A 222 14.25 11.33 12.93
C SER A 222 14.32 11.65 11.44
N ILE A 223 15.51 11.47 10.85
CA ILE A 223 15.71 11.41 9.41
C ILE A 223 15.98 9.97 9.04
N THR A 224 15.28 9.45 8.04
CA THR A 224 15.48 8.11 7.50
C THR A 224 15.92 8.21 6.06
N VAL A 225 16.92 7.41 5.68
CA VAL A 225 17.38 7.27 4.30
C VAL A 225 17.32 5.80 3.93
N GLY A 226 16.85 5.50 2.73
CA GLY A 226 16.83 4.14 2.23
C GLY A 226 16.80 4.03 0.72
N ALA A 227 17.06 2.81 0.26
CA ALA A 227 17.08 2.44 -1.15
C ALA A 227 16.50 1.03 -1.33
N GLY A 228 16.05 0.72 -2.53
CA GLY A 228 15.48 -0.57 -2.86
C GLY A 228 14.82 -0.58 -4.24
N ALA A 229 13.66 -1.21 -4.35
CA ALA A 229 12.95 -1.43 -5.60
C ALA A 229 11.50 -0.94 -5.54
N ARG A 230 10.97 -0.46 -6.66
CA ARG A 230 9.57 -0.05 -6.85
C ARG A 230 9.00 -0.76 -8.07
N GLY A 231 7.73 -1.14 -8.02
CA GLY A 231 7.01 -1.64 -9.19
C GLY A 231 6.88 -0.57 -10.26
N LYS A 232 7.23 -0.88 -11.51
CA LYS A 232 7.11 0.02 -12.66
C LYS A 232 5.95 -0.40 -13.55
N TYR A 233 6.00 -1.62 -14.08
CA TYR A 233 4.98 -2.19 -14.94
C TYR A 233 4.48 -3.52 -14.37
N LEU A 234 3.21 -3.81 -14.61
CA LEU A 234 2.63 -5.13 -14.36
C LEU A 234 2.64 -5.90 -15.68
N TYR A 235 3.11 -7.15 -15.66
CA TYR A 235 3.10 -7.99 -16.85
C TYR A 235 2.63 -9.41 -16.52
N GLU A 236 2.05 -10.04 -17.54
CA GLU A 236 1.46 -11.36 -17.42
C GLU A 236 2.51 -12.45 -17.69
N VAL A 237 2.68 -13.33 -16.71
CA VAL A 237 3.61 -14.47 -16.72
C VAL A 237 2.92 -15.73 -17.27
N ASP A 238 1.65 -15.94 -16.91
CA ASP A 238 0.86 -17.08 -17.37
C ASP A 238 -0.57 -16.65 -17.70
N PRO A 239 -0.93 -16.51 -19.00
CA PRO A 239 -2.24 -16.00 -19.41
C PRO A 239 -3.40 -16.97 -19.13
N ARG A 240 -3.11 -18.23 -18.80
CA ARG A 240 -4.14 -19.22 -18.48
C ARG A 240 -4.85 -18.93 -17.17
N VAL A 241 -4.13 -18.30 -16.23
CA VAL A 241 -4.64 -17.94 -14.90
C VAL A 241 -4.35 -16.49 -14.54
N ARG A 242 -4.04 -15.66 -15.54
CA ARG A 242 -3.63 -14.28 -15.36
C ARG A 242 -2.64 -14.09 -14.21
N LEU A 243 -1.58 -14.90 -14.20
CA LEU A 243 -0.54 -14.75 -13.21
C LEU A 243 0.27 -13.51 -13.55
N LEU A 244 0.25 -12.51 -12.67
CA LEU A 244 0.94 -11.24 -12.88
C LEU A 244 2.24 -11.18 -12.07
N THR A 245 3.16 -10.33 -12.50
CA THR A 245 4.33 -9.95 -11.71
C THR A 245 4.80 -8.55 -12.11
N LEU A 246 5.65 -7.97 -11.27
CA LEU A 246 6.13 -6.61 -11.43
C LEU A 246 7.49 -6.56 -12.11
N GLU A 247 7.63 -5.62 -13.04
CA GLU A 247 8.94 -5.08 -13.37
C GLU A 247 9.39 -4.15 -12.23
N LEU A 248 10.52 -4.47 -11.62
CA LEU A 248 11.07 -3.70 -10.52
C LEU A 248 12.17 -2.76 -11.02
N VAL A 249 12.10 -1.50 -10.60
CA VAL A 249 13.13 -0.49 -10.87
C VAL A 249 13.74 0.05 -9.58
N PRO A 250 15.00 0.53 -9.63
CA PRO A 250 15.63 1.14 -8.46
C PRO A 250 14.81 2.32 -7.92
N THR A 251 14.77 2.43 -6.59
CA THR A 251 14.19 3.57 -5.89
C THR A 251 15.00 3.91 -4.64
N GLY A 252 14.90 5.16 -4.19
CA GLY A 252 15.42 5.58 -2.91
C GLY A 252 14.70 6.81 -2.41
N GLY A 253 14.89 7.14 -1.14
CA GLY A 253 14.21 8.28 -0.54
C GLY A 253 14.83 8.75 0.77
N ILE A 254 14.40 9.96 1.13
CA ILE A 254 14.70 10.60 2.40
C ILE A 254 13.37 10.93 3.06
N PHE A 255 13.23 10.58 4.32
CA PHE A 255 12.02 10.72 5.11
C PHE A 255 12.34 11.47 6.39
N TRP A 256 11.44 12.35 6.79
CA TRP A 256 11.48 13.05 8.05
C TRP A 256 10.21 12.74 8.83
N ASP A 257 10.36 12.23 10.04
CA ASP A 257 9.24 11.88 10.91
C ASP A 257 9.39 12.49 12.31
N ARG A 258 8.26 12.58 13.01
CA ARG A 258 8.17 12.95 14.43
C ARG A 258 7.44 11.84 15.17
N ASN A 259 8.14 11.18 16.10
CA ASN A 259 7.66 10.01 16.84
C ASN A 259 7.09 8.96 15.88
N ASN A 260 7.84 8.65 14.81
CA ASN A 260 7.46 7.72 13.74
C ASN A 260 6.24 8.12 12.90
N SER A 261 5.63 9.29 13.14
CA SER A 261 4.64 9.87 12.23
C SER A 261 5.34 10.65 11.12
N LEU A 262 5.17 10.22 9.87
CA LEU A 262 5.80 10.86 8.72
C LEU A 262 5.35 12.33 8.57
N LEU A 263 6.32 13.23 8.45
CA LEU A 263 6.12 14.67 8.28
C LEU A 263 6.45 15.12 6.86
N ALA A 264 7.51 14.59 6.27
CA ALA A 264 7.85 14.85 4.89
C ALA A 264 8.63 13.68 4.28
N SER A 265 8.52 13.50 2.97
CA SER A 265 9.32 12.52 2.24
C SER A 265 9.62 13.02 0.83
N ILE A 266 10.82 12.74 0.35
CA ILE A 266 11.16 12.80 -1.06
C ILE A 266 11.63 11.42 -1.50
N THR A 267 11.04 10.89 -2.57
CA THR A 267 11.43 9.61 -3.16
C THR A 267 11.74 9.81 -4.63
N ALA A 268 12.79 9.13 -5.11
CA ALA A 268 13.13 9.03 -6.52
C ALA A 268 13.09 7.56 -6.97
N SER A 269 12.65 7.30 -8.20
CA SER A 269 12.60 5.95 -8.76
C SER A 269 12.81 5.93 -10.27
N GLY A 270 13.04 4.74 -10.83
CA GLY A 270 13.09 4.52 -12.28
C GLY A 270 11.74 4.53 -13.01
N GLN A 271 10.65 4.91 -12.34
CA GLN A 271 9.36 5.15 -12.99
C GLN A 271 9.41 6.39 -13.89
N GLU A 272 8.58 6.41 -14.92
CA GLU A 272 8.51 7.49 -15.89
C GLU A 272 7.46 8.54 -15.50
N ASP A 273 6.29 8.12 -15.01
CA ASP A 273 5.16 9.02 -14.73
C ASP A 273 5.31 9.80 -13.42
N GLN A 274 6.09 9.26 -12.48
CA GLN A 274 6.34 9.83 -11.15
C GLN A 274 7.75 9.50 -10.67
N THR A 275 8.75 9.88 -11.46
CA THR A 275 10.17 9.68 -11.16
C THR A 275 10.55 10.25 -9.80
N VAL A 276 10.08 11.44 -9.44
CA VAL A 276 10.30 12.08 -8.14
C VAL A 276 8.96 12.42 -7.52
N ILE A 277 8.77 12.07 -6.26
CA ILE A 277 7.56 12.40 -5.48
C ILE A 277 7.99 13.08 -4.19
N LEU A 278 7.39 14.23 -3.91
CA LEU A 278 7.50 14.98 -2.67
C LEU A 278 6.15 14.95 -1.95
N ASN A 279 6.17 14.58 -0.68
CA ASN A 279 5.03 14.70 0.23
C ASN A 279 5.43 15.52 1.46
N VAL A 280 4.57 16.44 1.85
CA VAL A 280 4.64 17.18 3.12
C VAL A 280 3.29 17.00 3.80
N TYR A 281 3.29 16.43 5.00
CA TYR A 281 2.09 16.09 5.75
C TYR A 281 1.70 17.23 6.71
N PRO A 282 0.42 17.27 7.16
CA PRO A 282 0.00 18.25 8.15
C PRO A 282 0.81 18.17 9.44
N GLY A 283 1.15 19.33 9.97
CA GLY A 283 2.01 19.54 11.14
C GLY A 283 3.34 20.20 10.78
N VAL A 284 3.71 20.27 9.50
CA VAL A 284 4.94 20.96 9.03
C VAL A 284 4.68 22.42 8.73
N LEU A 285 3.65 22.70 7.92
CA LEU A 285 3.26 24.06 7.56
C LEU A 285 2.01 24.42 8.35
N ASN A 286 2.06 25.52 9.10
CA ASN A 286 0.90 26.03 9.83
C ASN A 286 0.55 27.41 9.27
N ILE A 287 -0.61 27.52 8.64
CA ILE A 287 -1.16 28.81 8.18
C ILE A 287 -1.86 29.50 9.34
N THR A 288 -2.59 28.71 10.14
CA THR A 288 -3.19 29.10 11.43
C THR A 288 -3.05 27.94 12.40
N ASP A 289 -3.47 28.13 13.66
CA ASP A 289 -3.43 27.07 14.67
C ASP A 289 -4.28 25.83 14.30
N ASP A 290 -5.34 26.05 13.51
CA ASP A 290 -6.27 25.00 13.06
C ASP A 290 -5.98 24.50 11.64
N ILE A 291 -5.24 25.27 10.84
CA ILE A 291 -5.02 24.99 9.41
C ILE A 291 -3.55 24.66 9.18
N SER A 292 -3.32 23.36 9.01
CA SER A 292 -2.05 22.82 8.56
C SER A 292 -2.24 22.00 7.29
N PRO A 293 -1.92 22.56 6.10
CA PRO A 293 -2.09 21.85 4.84
C PRO A 293 -1.04 20.75 4.66
N ALA A 294 -1.42 19.74 3.89
CA ALA A 294 -0.52 18.81 3.26
C ALA A 294 -0.21 19.29 1.84
N ILE A 295 1.00 19.02 1.35
CA ILE A 295 1.43 19.34 -0.01
C ILE A 295 1.93 18.06 -0.67
N TRP A 296 1.54 17.87 -1.91
CA TRP A 296 2.10 16.88 -2.80
C TRP A 296 2.70 17.57 -4.03
N ALA A 297 3.84 17.07 -4.49
CA ALA A 297 4.35 17.38 -5.82
C ALA A 297 4.99 16.13 -6.44
N ALA A 298 4.91 16.01 -7.76
CA ALA A 298 5.57 14.95 -8.49
C ALA A 298 6.14 15.46 -9.82
N TRP A 299 7.21 14.83 -10.27
CA TRP A 299 7.84 15.04 -11.57
C TRP A 299 8.18 13.70 -12.20
N GLY A 300 7.85 13.53 -13.47
CA GLY A 300 8.16 12.39 -14.30
C GLY A 300 9.22 12.72 -15.35
N SER A 301 10.04 11.73 -15.67
CA SER A 301 11.07 11.83 -16.72
C SER A 301 10.47 11.96 -18.13
N ASN A 302 9.19 11.60 -18.30
CA ASN A 302 8.42 11.80 -19.53
C ASN A 302 7.81 13.21 -19.66
N GLY A 303 8.14 14.14 -18.75
CA GLY A 303 7.61 15.51 -18.77
C GLY A 303 6.29 15.69 -18.03
N THR A 304 5.75 14.63 -17.42
CA THR A 304 4.63 14.75 -16.48
C THR A 304 5.08 15.46 -15.19
N TYR A 305 4.19 16.23 -14.60
CA TYR A 305 4.36 16.85 -13.30
C TYR A 305 3.00 17.10 -12.67
N GLY A 306 2.97 17.16 -11.35
CA GLY A 306 1.76 17.46 -10.61
C GLY A 306 2.06 18.17 -9.30
N ILE A 307 1.09 18.93 -8.84
CA ILE A 307 1.11 19.61 -7.55
C ILE A 307 -0.29 19.57 -6.94
N GLY A 308 -0.38 19.39 -5.64
CA GLY A 308 -1.66 19.31 -4.94
C GLY A 308 -1.55 19.71 -3.49
N VAL A 309 -2.71 20.01 -2.92
CA VAL A 309 -2.87 20.38 -1.52
C VAL A 309 -4.02 19.60 -0.91
N ALA A 310 -3.86 19.24 0.37
CA ALA A 310 -4.93 18.62 1.16
C ALA A 310 -5.01 19.30 2.53
N ILE A 311 -6.16 19.20 3.19
CA ILE A 311 -6.33 19.57 4.60
C ILE A 311 -6.61 18.32 5.43
N ARG A 312 -6.54 18.43 6.76
CA ARG A 312 -6.78 17.30 7.66
C ARG A 312 -8.11 16.60 7.34
N ALA A 313 -8.04 15.27 7.24
CA ALA A 313 -9.12 14.30 6.98
C ALA A 313 -9.67 14.18 5.54
N GLY A 314 -9.05 14.82 4.54
CA GLY A 314 -9.60 14.87 3.19
C GLY A 314 -8.75 14.21 2.09
N ILE A 315 -9.43 13.89 0.99
CA ILE A 315 -8.81 13.72 -0.32
C ILE A 315 -8.29 15.10 -0.76
N GLY A 316 -7.05 15.17 -1.20
CA GLY A 316 -6.49 16.42 -1.70
C GLY A 316 -6.96 16.74 -3.11
N VAL A 317 -6.75 18.00 -3.50
CA VAL A 317 -7.01 18.47 -4.86
C VAL A 317 -5.70 18.95 -5.47
N GLY A 318 -5.52 18.70 -6.76
CA GLY A 318 -4.30 19.09 -7.44
C GLY A 318 -4.47 19.35 -8.92
N TYR A 319 -3.38 19.76 -9.53
CA TYR A 319 -3.18 19.85 -10.96
C TYR A 319 -2.15 18.80 -11.38
N ARG A 320 -2.37 18.17 -12.53
CA ARG A 320 -1.39 17.29 -13.17
C ARG A 320 -1.51 17.39 -14.68
N ASN A 321 -0.40 17.57 -15.39
CA ASN A 321 -0.39 17.45 -16.84
C ASN A 321 -0.29 15.98 -17.27
N GLN A 322 -0.82 15.69 -18.46
CA GLN A 322 -0.51 14.46 -19.18
C GLN A 322 0.86 14.56 -19.83
#